data_AF-A0A9E6D5M8-F1
#
_entry.id   AF-A0A9E6D5M8-F1
#
_cell.length_a   1.000
_cell.length_b   1.000
_cell.length_c   1.000
_cell.angle_alpha   90.00
_cell.angle_beta   90.00
_cell.angle_gamma   90.00
#
_symmetry.space_group_name_H-M   'P 1'
#
loop_
_entity.id
_entity.type
_entity.pdbx_description
1 polymer ?
#
loop_
_entity_poly.entity_id
_entity_poly.type
_entity_poly.pdbx_seq_one_letter_code
_entity_poly.pdbx_strand_id
1 'polypeptide(L)' 'MNPKGSVTLLIAFNPYNRKGRQLKNLTIFSNDPIHPTQVLPVVADIP' A
#
# COMPACT_ATOMS: atom_id res chain seq x y z
N MET A 1 -16.53 -5.71 4.00
CA MET A 1 -16.99 -4.75 2.98
C MET A 1 -18.28 -5.27 2.37
N ASN A 2 -19.18 -4.37 1.95
CA ASN A 2 -20.37 -4.77 1.21
C ASN A 2 -19.96 -5.34 -0.16
N PRO A 3 -20.68 -6.34 -0.70
CA PRO A 3 -20.47 -6.79 -2.07
C PRO A 3 -20.52 -5.60 -3.04
N LYS A 4 -19.52 -5.50 -3.93
CA LYS A 4 -19.31 -4.39 -4.88
C LYS A 4 -19.00 -3.02 -4.25
N GLY A 5 -18.75 -2.96 -2.94
CA GLY A 5 -18.34 -1.74 -2.27
C GLY A 5 -16.86 -1.43 -2.45
N SER A 6 -16.51 -0.15 -2.41
CA SER A 6 -15.13 0.34 -2.37
C SER A 6 -14.85 1.03 -1.03
N VAL A 7 -13.59 1.01 -0.59
CA VAL A 7 -13.11 1.85 0.52
C VAL A 7 -11.86 2.60 0.08
N THR A 8 -11.64 3.77 0.67
CA THR A 8 -10.37 4.49 0.56
C THR A 8 -9.45 4.05 1.70
N LEU A 9 -8.25 3.59 1.37
CA LEU A 9 -7.17 3.35 2.34
C LEU A 9 -6.26 4.57 2.40
N LEU A 10 -6.24 5.25 3.55
CA LEU A 10 -5.33 6.38 3.79
C LEU A 10 -3.96 5.85 4.23
N ILE A 11 -2.91 6.30 3.53
CA ILE A 11 -1.52 5.92 3.79
C ILE A 11 -0.72 7.19 4.05
N ALA A 12 0.05 7.21 5.14
CA ALA A 12 0.95 8.30 5.47
C ALA A 12 2.40 7.81 5.46
N PHE A 13 3.29 8.63 4.91
CA PHE A 13 4.72 8.35 4.85
C PHE A 13 5.51 9.49 5.48
N ASN A 14 6.35 9.19 6.47
CA ASN A 14 7.25 10.16 7.08
C ASN A 14 8.65 10.06 6.43
N PRO A 15 9.09 11.10 5.67
CA PRO A 15 10.39 11.11 5.01
C PRO A 15 11.55 11.52 5.93
N TYR A 16 11.33 11.83 7.22
CA TYR A 16 12.37 12.31 8.13
C TYR A 16 13.60 11.37 8.12
N ASN A 17 14.78 11.97 7.95
CA ASN A 17 16.07 11.29 7.86
C ASN A 17 16.16 10.22 6.74
N ARG A 18 15.43 10.41 5.64
CA ARG A 18 15.52 9.58 4.43
C ARG A 18 15.88 10.45 3.23
N LYS A 19 16.57 9.87 2.24
CA LYS A 19 16.95 10.52 0.98
C LYS A 19 16.94 9.51 -0.17
N GLY A 20 16.77 10.00 -1.39
CA GLY A 20 16.76 9.17 -2.60
C GLY A 20 15.54 8.25 -2.68
N ARG A 21 15.59 7.30 -3.61
CA ARG A 21 14.47 6.42 -3.95
C ARG A 21 14.07 5.52 -2.80
N GLN A 22 12.82 5.63 -2.37
CA GLN A 22 12.19 4.79 -1.37
C GLN A 22 11.23 3.81 -2.04
N LEU A 23 11.48 2.51 -1.87
CA LEU A 23 10.54 1.45 -2.26
C LEU A 23 10.00 0.77 -0.99
N LYS A 24 8.68 0.69 -0.88
CA LYS A 24 7.97 0.03 0.22
C LYS A 24 6.82 -0.81 -0.35
N ASN A 25 6.47 -1.90 0.32
CA ASN A 25 5.37 -2.75 -0.09
C ASN A 25 4.22 -2.59 0.88
N LEU A 26 3.01 -2.35 0.36
CA LEU A 26 1.76 -2.53 1.08
C LEU A 26 1.25 -3.93 0.78
N THR A 27 1.23 -4.80 1.79
CA THR A 27 0.65 -6.13 1.67
C THR A 27 -0.77 -6.10 2.21
N ILE A 28 -1.73 -6.45 1.36
CA ILE A 28 -3.15 -6.54 1.68
C ILE A 28 -3.51 -8.02 1.82
N PHE A 29 -3.98 -8.40 3.00
CA PHE A 29 -4.59 -9.69 3.24
C PHE A 29 -6.10 -9.54 3.18
N SER A 30 -6.78 -10.39 2.42
CA SER A 30 -8.23 -10.36 2.27
C SER A 30 -8.80 -11.77 2.19
N ASN A 31 -10.13 -11.85 2.25
CA ASN A 31 -10.90 -13.08 2.03
C ASN A 31 -11.27 -13.30 0.55
N ASP A 32 -10.57 -12.65 -0.39
CA ASP A 32 -10.67 -12.99 -1.81
C ASP A 32 -10.20 -14.44 -2.02
N PRO A 33 -11.05 -15.35 -2.50
CA PRO A 33 -10.68 -16.76 -2.66
C PRO A 33 -9.69 -17.01 -3.80
N ILE A 34 -9.50 -16.04 -4.71
CA ILE A 34 -8.60 -16.13 -5.85
C ILE A 34 -7.27 -15.44 -5.52
N HIS A 35 -7.33 -14.26 -4.91
CA HIS A 35 -6.16 -13.43 -4.58
C HIS A 35 -6.17 -12.98 -3.11
N PRO A 36 -5.98 -13.92 -2.16
CA PRO A 36 -6.07 -13.63 -0.72
C PRO A 36 -4.94 -12.71 -0.21
N THR A 37 -3.85 -12.61 -0.97
CA THR A 37 -2.73 -11.69 -0.70
C THR A 37 -2.44 -10.86 -1.94
N GLN A 38 -2.42 -9.54 -1.80
CA GLN A 38 -2.03 -8.61 -2.84
C GLN A 38 -0.89 -7.74 -2.33
N VAL A 39 0.14 -7.52 -3.16
CA VAL A 39 1.30 -6.70 -2.80
C VAL A 39 1.36 -5.50 -3.74
N LEU A 40 1.23 -4.31 -3.17
CA LEU A 40 1.28 -3.04 -3.90
C LEU A 40 2.60 -2.32 -3.58
N PRO A 41 3.51 -2.15 -4.55
CA PRO A 41 4.70 -1.33 -4.36
C PRO A 41 4.32 0.16 -4.32
N VAL A 42 4.83 0.86 -3.32
CA VAL A 42 4.74 2.30 -3.15
C VAL A 42 6.14 2.89 -3.31
N VAL A 43 6.27 3.83 -4.23
CA VAL A 43 7.53 4.49 -4.55
C VAL A 43 7.45 5.98 -4.18
N ALA A 44 8.49 6.48 -3.54
CA ALA A 44 8.66 7.91 -3.28
C ALA A 44 10.12 8.31 -3.51
N ASP A 45 10.34 9.41 -4.21
CA ASP A 45 11.67 10.00 -4.37
C ASP A 45 11.79 11.18 -3.41
N ILE A 46 12.73 11.08 -2.47
CA ILE A 46 12.96 12.12 -1.46
C ILE A 46 14.19 12.95 -1.88
N PRO A 47 14.05 14.28 -2.00
CA PRO A 47 15.16 15.20 -2.30
C PRO A 47 16.34 15.11 -1.32
#